data_AF-A0A2V8C1X8-F1
#
_entry.id   AF-A0A2V8C1X8-F1
#
_cell.length_a   1.000
_cell.length_b   1.000
_cell.length_c   1.000
_cell.angle_alpha   90.00
_cell.angle_beta   90.00
_cell.angle_gamma   90.00
#
_symmetry.space_group_name_H-M   'P 1'
#
loop_
_entity.id
_entity.type
_entity.pdbx_description
1 polymer ?
#
loop_
_entity_poly.entity_id
_entity_poly.type
_entity_poly.pdbx_seq_one_letter_code
_entity_poly.pdbx_strand_id
1 'polypeptide(L)' 'MYAAQGKIDPATENRLRAKLNDAQAALDRGNVTVVRNKLSDFIDVCTKRLPADVANVLVADARYVLSTL' A
#
# COMPACT_ATOMS: atom_id res chain seq x y z
N MET A 1 -9.49 4.04 12.48
CA MET A 1 -9.41 4.48 11.07
C MET A 1 -8.50 5.69 10.97
N TYR A 2 -7.31 5.56 10.37
CA TYR A 2 -6.29 6.62 10.32
C TYR A 2 -6.67 7.84 9.44
N ALA A 3 -7.61 7.66 8.50
CA ALA A 3 -8.24 8.75 7.75
C ALA A 3 -8.93 9.79 8.66
N ALA A 4 -9.48 9.34 9.79
CA ALA A 4 -10.22 10.21 10.72
C ALA A 4 -9.32 10.99 11.70
N GLN A 5 -8.01 10.70 11.77
CA GLN A 5 -7.10 11.40 12.69
C GLN A 5 -6.33 12.56 12.02
N GLY A 6 -6.61 12.90 10.76
CA GLY A 6 -5.88 13.97 10.04
C GLY A 6 -4.38 13.69 9.83
N LYS A 7 -3.95 12.44 10.06
CA LYS A 7 -2.54 12.01 9.97
C LYS A 7 -2.12 11.64 8.55
N ILE A 8 -3.08 11.47 7.64
CA ILE A 8 -2.86 11.12 6.25
C ILE A 8 -3.52 12.17 5.39
N ASP A 9 -2.75 12.82 4.52
CA ASP A 9 -3.28 13.75 3.54
C ASP A 9 -4.19 13.00 2.53
N PRO A 10 -5.38 13.54 2.19
CA PRO A 10 -6.33 12.87 1.30
C PRO A 10 -5.76 12.58 -0.11
N ALA A 11 -4.79 13.35 -0.60
CA ALA A 11 -4.11 13.03 -1.85
C ALA A 11 -3.19 11.80 -1.69
N THR A 12 -2.55 11.65 -0.54
CA THR A 12 -1.75 10.47 -0.20
C THR A 12 -2.64 9.24 -0.04
N GLU A 13 -3.79 9.37 0.64
CA GLU A 13 -4.77 8.29 0.77
C GLU A 13 -5.28 7.82 -0.60
N ASN A 14 -5.72 8.75 -1.47
CA ASN A 14 -6.18 8.39 -2.81
C ASN A 14 -5.09 7.70 -3.64
N ARG A 15 -3.84 8.14 -3.51
CA ARG A 15 -2.70 7.51 -4.20
C ARG A 15 -2.41 6.10 -3.68
N LEU A 16 -2.48 5.89 -2.37
CA LEU A 16 -2.34 4.58 -1.74
C LEU A 16 -3.46 3.63 -2.18
N ARG A 17 -4.71 4.10 -2.16
CA ARG A 17 -5.87 3.32 -2.61
C ARG A 17 -5.79 2.95 -4.08
N ALA A 18 -5.37 3.88 -4.94
CA ALA A 18 -5.16 3.59 -6.37
C ALA A 18 -4.11 2.50 -6.60
N LYS A 19 -3.00 2.52 -5.85
CA LYS A 19 -1.96 1.48 -5.93
C LYS A 19 -2.46 0.10 -5.47
N LEU A 20 -3.28 0.06 -4.42
CA LEU A 20 -3.89 -1.20 -3.97
C LEU A 20 -4.88 -1.75 -4.99
N ASN A 21 -5.71 -0.90 -5.60
CA ASN A 21 -6.62 -1.32 -6.66
C ASN A 21 -5.86 -1.84 -7.90
N ASP A 22 -4.78 -1.18 -8.31
CA ASP A 22 -3.89 -1.66 -9.38
C ASP A 22 -3.29 -3.03 -9.04
N ALA A 23 -2.83 -3.21 -7.79
CA ALA A 23 -2.26 -4.48 -7.33
C ALA A 23 -3.31 -5.60 -7.33
N GLN A 24 -4.54 -5.33 -6.87
CA GLN A 24 -5.63 -6.29 -6.92
C GLN A 24 -5.98 -6.67 -8.37
N ALA A 25 -6.11 -5.70 -9.26
CA ALA A 25 -6.41 -5.96 -10.67
C ALA A 25 -5.29 -6.78 -11.37
N ALA A 26 -4.03 -6.57 -10.97
CA ALA A 26 -2.92 -7.38 -11.45
C ALA A 26 -2.95 -8.80 -10.88
N LEU A 27 -3.36 -8.96 -9.61
CA LEU A 27 -3.52 -10.26 -8.96
C LEU A 27 -4.63 -11.08 -9.63
N ASP A 28 -5.78 -10.45 -9.91
CA ASP A 28 -6.91 -11.09 -10.60
C ASP A 28 -6.52 -11.57 -12.02
N ARG A 29 -5.55 -10.90 -12.64
CA ARG A 29 -4.96 -11.28 -13.94
C ARG A 29 -3.83 -12.31 -13.83
N GLY A 30 -3.48 -12.75 -12.62
CA GLY A 30 -2.36 -13.66 -12.35
C GLY A 30 -0.97 -13.05 -12.56
N ASN A 31 -0.87 -11.72 -12.68
CA ASN A 31 0.40 -11.03 -12.95
C ASN A 31 1.14 -10.66 -11.65
N VAL A 32 1.68 -11.69 -10.98
CA VAL A 32 2.35 -11.56 -9.67
C VAL A 32 3.53 -10.58 -9.70
N THR A 33 4.25 -10.48 -10.81
CA THR A 33 5.36 -9.51 -10.98
C THR A 33 4.86 -8.07 -10.81
N VAL A 34 3.74 -7.72 -11.42
CA VAL A 34 3.15 -6.39 -11.30
C VAL A 34 2.62 -6.16 -9.88
N VAL A 35 2.00 -7.17 -9.27
CA VAL A 35 1.55 -7.09 -7.87
C VAL A 35 2.73 -6.77 -6.94
N ARG A 36 3.85 -7.49 -7.08
CA ARG A 36 5.07 -7.27 -6.27
C ARG A 36 5.63 -5.87 -6.45
N ASN A 37 5.69 -5.38 -7.68
CA ASN A 37 6.16 -4.02 -7.97
C ASN A 37 5.23 -2.96 -7.34
N LYS A 38 3.90 -3.12 -7.47
CA LYS A 38 2.92 -2.16 -6.93
C LYS A 38 2.91 -2.14 -5.40
N LEU A 39 3.05 -3.29 -4.75
CA LEU A 39 3.14 -3.41 -3.29
C LEU A 39 4.46 -2.83 -2.75
N SER A 40 5.58 -3.03 -3.46
CA SER A 40 6.85 -2.40 -3.09
C SER A 40 6.78 -0.88 -3.17
N ASP A 41 6.18 -0.36 -4.24
CA ASP A 41 5.87 1.06 -4.41
C ASP A 41 4.96 1.60 -3.29
N PHE A 42 3.96 0.81 -2.87
CA PHE A 42 3.05 1.17 -1.79
C PHE A 42 3.81 1.30 -0.46
N ILE A 43 4.68 0.34 -0.15
CA ILE A 43 5.56 0.37 1.04
C ILE A 43 6.44 1.63 1.04
N ASP A 44 7.01 1.96 -0.13
CA ASP A 44 7.88 3.13 -0.26
C ASP A 44 7.12 4.46 -0.05
N VAL A 45 5.87 4.55 -0.51
CA VAL A 45 4.99 5.71 -0.22
C VAL A 45 4.61 5.76 1.26
N CYS A 46 4.25 4.62 1.85
CA CYS A 46 3.88 4.54 3.26
C CYS A 46 5.02 5.01 4.17
N THR A 47 6.25 4.53 3.93
CA THR A 47 7.44 4.90 4.72
C THR A 47 7.85 6.36 4.54
N LYS A 48 7.66 6.95 3.35
CA LYS A 48 8.06 8.34 3.06
C LYS A 48 7.03 9.40 3.44
N ARG A 49 5.73 9.07 3.41
CA ARG A 49 4.65 10.05 3.53
C ARG A 49 3.76 9.91 4.76
N LEU A 50 3.85 8.79 5.47
CA LEU A 50 3.01 8.55 6.64
C LEU A 50 3.84 8.63 7.92
N PRO A 51 3.21 8.98 9.06
CA PRO A 51 3.82 8.82 10.36
C PRO A 51 4.21 7.36 10.61
N ALA A 52 5.33 7.13 11.32
CA ALA A 52 5.91 5.81 11.53
C ALA A 52 4.91 4.77 12.06
N ASP A 53 4.05 5.14 13.01
CA ASP A 53 3.03 4.24 13.56
C ASP A 53 2.03 3.74 12.49
N VAL A 54 1.65 4.62 11.56
CA VAL A 54 0.73 4.30 10.46
C VAL A 54 1.44 3.50 9.38
N ALA A 55 2.65 3.94 9.02
CA ALA A 55 3.48 3.27 8.03
C ALA A 55 3.78 1.83 8.43
N ASN A 56 4.13 1.58 9.69
CA ASN A 56 4.49 0.25 10.18
C ASN A 56 3.37 -0.77 10.01
N VAL A 57 2.12 -0.40 10.31
CA VAL A 57 0.96 -1.30 10.13
C VAL A 57 0.74 -1.60 8.64
N LEU A 58 0.70 -0.57 7.80
CA LEU A 58 0.45 -0.73 6.36
C LEU A 58 1.59 -1.48 5.65
N VAL A 59 2.83 -1.26 6.08
CA VAL A 59 4.01 -1.96 5.55
C VAL A 59 4.02 -3.42 5.98
N ALA A 60 3.65 -3.73 7.23
CA ALA A 60 3.54 -5.11 7.71
C ALA A 60 2.52 -5.91 6.88
N ASP A 61 1.32 -5.34 6.65
CA ASP A 61 0.28 -5.97 5.82
C ASP A 61 0.77 -6.17 4.37
N ALA A 62 1.36 -5.14 3.76
CA ALA A 62 1.87 -5.24 2.40
C ALA A 62 3.00 -6.28 2.26
N ARG A 63 3.88 -6.39 3.28
CA ARG A 63 4.94 -7.42 3.32
C ARG A 63 4.38 -8.82 3.52
N TYR A 64 3.34 -8.97 4.34
CA TYR A 64 2.65 -10.25 4.50
C TYR A 64 2.08 -10.72 3.16
N VAL A 65 1.34 -9.86 2.45
CA VAL A 65 0.80 -10.17 1.12
C VAL A 65 1.93 -10.53 0.14
N LEU A 66 3.02 -9.76 0.11
CA LEU A 66 4.20 -10.08 -0.71
C LEU A 66 4.80 -11.47 -0.42
N SER A 67 4.78 -11.90 0.84
CA SER A 67 5.30 -13.23 1.24
C SER A 67 4.39 -14.38 0.84
N THR A 68 3.09 -14.11 0.64
CA THR A 68 2.07 -15.11 0.27
C THR A 68 1.89 -15.28 -1.24
N LEU A 69 2.48 -14.38 -2.04
CA LEU A 69 2.45 -14.35 -3.51
C LEU A 69 3.67 -15.06 -4.11
#